data_AF-A0A1H4I7W8-F1
#
_entry.id   AF-A0A1H4I7W8-F1
#
_cell.length_a   1.000
_cell.length_b   1.000
_cell.length_c   1.000
_cell.angle_alpha   90.00
_cell.angle_beta   90.00
_cell.angle_gamma   90.00
#
_symmetry.space_group_name_H-M   'P 1'
#
loop_
_entity.id
_entity.type
_entity.pdbx_description
1 polymer ?
#
loop_
_entity_poly.entity_id
_entity_poly.type
_entity_poly.pdbx_seq_one_letter_code
_entity_poly.pdbx_strand_id
1 'polypeptide(L)'
;MDSTDKSSDAWEGDNFPAPDTGVGADSWDATAEAPGEGMPLDWMDPNSGPDHLGVRWRDIDTSDVGDAWTDLRAWVDWWITEYRIPASVVPACWFEHADITAELYAARCSEYKVWEEAAPGLAPMTIWHYHLPLLKSRLAEFTAARASCLQGKHVPDEPVSRAYDEQLWEARRRRRTTTEHIEREEQLKRWRVMDQDTVVEDFAVAGRKEWAPSPTTARIAATTLADGALVEITHDQDRPPHLEESTDSGTSWTRREAAEET
;
A
#
# COMPACT_ATOMS: atom_id res chain seq x y z
N MET A 1 71.17 -1.88 20.80
CA MET A 1 70.75 -1.25 19.53
C MET A 1 69.24 -1.48 19.45
N ASP A 2 68.51 -0.59 20.10
CA ASP A 2 67.04 -0.41 20.07
C ASP A 2 66.59 -0.14 18.61
N SER A 3 65.57 -0.78 18.05
CA SER A 3 64.11 -0.74 18.32
C SER A 3 63.39 0.13 17.28
N THR A 4 62.54 -0.54 16.50
CA THR A 4 61.24 -0.13 15.91
C THR A 4 61.18 1.08 14.96
N ASP A 5 60.71 0.93 13.71
CA ASP A 5 59.28 1.06 13.36
C ASP A 5 59.00 0.76 11.87
N LYS A 6 57.73 0.46 11.61
CA LYS A 6 57.04 0.06 10.38
C LYS A 6 57.18 1.06 9.24
N SER A 7 57.15 0.56 8.01
CA SER A 7 56.77 1.35 6.83
C SER A 7 55.51 0.75 6.23
N SER A 8 54.41 1.49 6.38
CA SER A 8 53.16 1.34 5.65
C SER A 8 53.09 2.40 4.54
N ASP A 9 52.26 2.11 3.54
CA ASP A 9 51.61 3.06 2.63
C ASP A 9 52.48 3.72 1.55
N ALA A 10 52.54 3.07 0.39
CA ALA A 10 52.79 3.72 -0.90
C ALA A 10 51.49 3.68 -1.73
N TRP A 11 50.58 4.62 -1.44
CA TRP A 11 49.60 5.10 -2.41
C TRP A 11 50.22 6.30 -3.11
N GLU A 12 50.93 6.06 -4.22
CA GLU A 12 51.39 7.12 -5.11
C GLU A 12 50.17 7.69 -5.85
N GLY A 13 49.94 8.99 -5.64
CA GLY A 13 48.87 9.74 -6.26
C GLY A 13 49.25 10.24 -7.64
N ASP A 14 48.26 10.25 -8.53
CA ASP A 14 48.22 11.12 -9.70
C ASP A 14 46.85 11.84 -9.76
N ASN A 15 46.87 13.09 -9.31
CA ASN A 15 46.19 14.28 -9.83
C ASN A 15 44.68 14.20 -10.23
N PHE A 16 43.80 14.50 -9.27
CA PHE A 16 42.44 15.00 -9.57
C PHE A 16 42.46 16.54 -9.61
N PRO A 17 41.98 17.20 -10.69
CA PRO A 17 41.84 18.66 -10.68
C PRO A 17 40.71 19.08 -9.74
N ALA A 18 40.97 20.10 -8.92
CA ALA A 18 39.95 20.74 -8.08
C ALA A 18 38.90 21.45 -8.96
N PRO A 19 37.60 21.42 -8.61
CA PRO A 19 36.61 22.26 -9.27
C PRO A 19 36.89 23.73 -8.98
N ASP A 20 36.85 24.57 -10.02
CA ASP A 20 36.91 26.01 -9.84
C ASP A 20 35.72 26.46 -8.97
N THR A 21 36.03 27.26 -7.96
CA THR A 21 35.05 28.04 -7.21
C THR A 21 35.22 29.49 -7.65
N GLY A 22 34.56 29.85 -8.75
CA GLY A 22 34.71 31.18 -9.35
C GLY A 22 33.49 31.69 -10.09
N VAL A 23 32.28 31.67 -9.51
CA VAL A 23 31.22 32.59 -9.93
C VAL A 23 30.52 33.15 -8.70
N GLY A 24 30.65 34.46 -8.52
CA GLY A 24 30.12 35.23 -7.40
C GLY A 24 28.60 35.24 -7.36
N ALA A 25 28.10 35.32 -6.13
CA ALA A 25 26.78 35.83 -5.85
C ALA A 25 26.62 37.25 -6.42
N ASP A 26 25.37 37.66 -6.64
CA ASP A 26 24.94 39.04 -6.92
C ASP A 26 24.73 39.41 -8.41
N SER A 27 23.73 38.82 -9.08
CA SER A 27 23.06 39.49 -10.21
C SER A 27 21.68 38.87 -10.47
N TRP A 28 20.63 39.49 -9.92
CA TRP A 28 19.23 39.20 -10.24
C TRP A 28 18.64 40.32 -11.11
N ASP A 29 19.42 40.88 -12.05
CA ASP A 29 18.91 41.84 -13.02
C ASP A 29 18.65 41.18 -14.38
N ALA A 30 17.45 41.48 -14.88
CA ALA A 30 16.78 40.84 -16.00
C ALA A 30 17.52 40.98 -17.34
N THR A 31 17.54 39.90 -18.11
CA THR A 31 17.03 39.81 -19.50
C THR A 31 17.40 38.44 -20.09
N ALA A 32 16.57 37.43 -19.82
CA ALA A 32 16.52 36.23 -20.64
C ALA A 32 15.10 36.17 -21.21
N GLU A 33 15.01 36.46 -22.49
CA GLU A 33 13.79 36.31 -23.29
C GLU A 33 13.25 34.91 -23.07
N ALA A 34 11.98 34.82 -22.67
CA ALA A 34 11.29 33.55 -22.54
C ALA A 34 11.29 32.86 -23.91
N PRO A 35 11.88 31.66 -24.08
CA PRO A 35 11.57 30.86 -25.24
C PRO A 35 10.07 30.54 -25.16
N GLY A 36 9.33 31.14 -26.08
CA GLY A 36 7.91 30.91 -26.28
C GLY A 36 7.63 29.46 -26.65
N GLU A 37 6.34 29.15 -26.58
CA GLU A 37 5.73 27.85 -26.82
C GLU A 37 6.13 26.77 -25.81
N GLY A 38 5.17 26.42 -24.95
CA GLY A 38 5.30 25.40 -23.91
C GLY A 38 6.00 24.14 -24.42
N MET A 39 7.04 23.75 -23.70
CA MET A 39 7.61 22.41 -23.76
C MET A 39 6.43 21.43 -23.76
N PRO A 40 6.22 20.63 -24.82
CA PRO A 40 5.23 19.58 -24.76
C PRO A 40 5.62 18.68 -23.59
N LEU A 41 4.73 18.55 -22.60
CA LEU A 41 4.82 17.56 -21.51
C LEU A 41 4.58 16.15 -22.08
N ASP A 42 5.27 15.80 -23.17
CA ASP A 42 5.20 14.49 -23.83
C ASP A 42 6.09 13.46 -23.13
N TRP A 43 7.02 13.92 -22.30
CA TRP A 43 7.91 13.09 -21.46
C TRP A 43 7.28 12.71 -20.09
N MET A 44 6.01 13.08 -19.88
CA MET A 44 5.18 12.71 -18.75
C MET A 44 3.81 12.22 -19.24
N ASP A 45 3.77 11.43 -20.31
CA ASP A 45 2.58 10.62 -20.54
C ASP A 45 2.70 9.35 -19.67
N PRO A 46 2.02 9.26 -18.51
CA PRO A 46 1.99 8.05 -17.69
C PRO A 46 1.36 6.86 -18.43
N ASN A 47 0.81 7.08 -19.63
CA ASN A 47 0.11 6.13 -20.48
C ASN A 47 0.89 5.80 -21.78
N SER A 48 2.20 6.07 -21.84
CA SER A 48 3.05 5.69 -22.99
C SER A 48 3.20 4.16 -23.15
N GLY A 49 2.73 3.38 -22.17
CA GLY A 49 2.67 1.92 -22.24
C GLY A 49 1.41 1.40 -22.92
N PRO A 50 1.39 0.11 -23.32
CA PRO A 50 0.15 -0.52 -23.78
C PRO A 50 -0.99 -0.30 -22.79
N ASP A 51 -2.16 0.11 -23.28
CA ASP A 51 -3.31 0.55 -22.46
C ASP A 51 -3.80 -0.52 -21.46
N HIS A 52 -3.51 -1.79 -21.72
CA HIS A 52 -3.87 -2.87 -20.82
C HIS A 52 -2.94 -2.97 -19.59
N LEU A 53 -1.67 -2.53 -19.65
CA LEU A 53 -0.73 -2.68 -18.54
C LEU A 53 -1.09 -1.80 -17.35
N GLY A 54 -0.88 -2.32 -16.13
CA GLY A 54 -1.18 -1.60 -14.89
C GLY A 54 -2.63 -1.69 -14.42
N VAL A 55 -3.56 -2.21 -15.22
CA VAL A 55 -4.90 -2.61 -14.75
C VAL A 55 -4.92 -4.06 -14.28
N ARG A 56 -5.94 -4.47 -13.52
CA ARG A 56 -6.11 -5.88 -13.15
C ARG A 56 -6.51 -6.68 -14.38
N TRP A 57 -5.99 -7.90 -14.53
CA TRP A 57 -6.31 -8.77 -15.68
C TRP A 57 -7.82 -8.94 -15.95
N ARG A 58 -8.64 -9.01 -14.89
CA ARG A 58 -10.11 -9.16 -15.00
C ARG A 58 -10.84 -7.87 -15.39
N ASP A 59 -10.16 -6.73 -15.30
CA ASP A 59 -10.71 -5.39 -15.48
C ASP A 59 -10.20 -4.74 -16.77
N ILE A 60 -9.49 -5.48 -17.63
CA ILE A 60 -9.05 -5.01 -18.96
C ILE A 60 -10.28 -4.77 -19.84
N ASP A 61 -10.31 -3.64 -20.55
CA ASP A 61 -11.42 -3.33 -21.46
C ASP A 61 -11.53 -4.37 -22.59
N THR A 62 -12.75 -4.67 -22.97
CA THR A 62 -13.06 -5.59 -24.07
C THR A 62 -12.38 -5.25 -25.39
N SER A 63 -12.06 -3.98 -25.66
CA SER A 63 -11.29 -3.57 -26.85
C SER A 63 -9.85 -4.07 -26.82
N ASP A 64 -9.24 -4.13 -25.63
CA ASP A 64 -7.79 -4.30 -25.47
C ASP A 64 -7.42 -5.73 -25.04
N VAL A 65 -8.40 -6.54 -24.63
CA VAL A 65 -8.19 -7.94 -24.21
C VAL A 65 -7.45 -8.75 -25.27
N GLY A 66 -7.75 -8.54 -26.56
CA GLY A 66 -7.08 -9.27 -27.66
C GLY A 66 -5.59 -8.99 -27.75
N ASP A 67 -5.22 -7.72 -27.63
CA ASP A 67 -3.83 -7.27 -27.64
C ASP A 67 -3.12 -7.72 -26.37
N ALA A 68 -3.78 -7.61 -25.20
CA ALA A 68 -3.26 -8.09 -23.93
C ALA A 68 -2.91 -9.59 -23.95
N TRP A 69 -3.74 -10.43 -24.58
CA TRP A 69 -3.45 -11.85 -24.75
C TRP A 69 -2.25 -12.11 -25.65
N THR A 70 -2.14 -11.36 -26.75
CA THR A 70 -1.04 -11.50 -27.72
C THR A 70 0.30 -11.09 -27.11
N ASP A 71 0.30 -9.95 -26.42
CA ASP A 71 1.47 -9.41 -25.73
C ASP A 71 1.90 -10.31 -24.58
N LEU A 72 0.95 -10.78 -23.76
CA LEU A 72 1.24 -11.72 -22.69
C LEU A 72 1.82 -13.02 -23.24
N ARG A 73 1.27 -13.56 -24.34
CA ARG A 73 1.78 -14.78 -24.96
C ARG A 73 3.22 -14.62 -25.42
N ALA A 74 3.52 -13.55 -26.16
CA ALA A 74 4.86 -13.27 -26.65
C ALA A 74 5.87 -13.13 -25.50
N TRP A 75 5.47 -12.45 -24.43
CA TRP A 75 6.30 -12.30 -23.24
C TRP A 75 6.53 -13.62 -22.51
N VAL A 76 5.49 -14.44 -22.32
CA VAL A 76 5.63 -15.76 -21.67
C VAL A 76 6.56 -16.66 -22.47
N ASP A 77 6.44 -16.67 -23.80
CA ASP A 77 7.31 -17.48 -24.67
C ASP A 77 8.78 -17.04 -24.59
N TRP A 78 9.03 -15.72 -24.56
CA TRP A 78 10.37 -15.18 -24.28
C TRP A 78 10.87 -15.62 -22.89
N TRP A 79 10.05 -15.44 -21.86
CA TRP A 79 10.42 -15.74 -20.48
C TRP A 79 10.76 -17.22 -20.27
N ILE A 80 9.97 -18.12 -20.86
CA ILE A 80 10.22 -19.56 -20.85
C ILE A 80 11.56 -19.87 -21.51
N THR A 81 11.84 -19.24 -22.66
CA THR A 81 13.06 -19.50 -23.44
C THR A 81 14.30 -18.97 -22.72
N GLU A 82 14.25 -17.71 -22.25
CA GLU A 82 15.37 -17.02 -21.62
C GLU A 82 15.72 -17.64 -20.25
N TYR A 83 14.72 -17.87 -19.41
CA TYR A 83 14.92 -18.40 -18.06
C TYR A 83 14.80 -19.93 -17.96
N ARG A 84 14.67 -20.62 -19.11
CA ARG A 84 14.56 -22.08 -19.24
C ARG A 84 13.51 -22.67 -18.30
N ILE A 85 12.31 -22.11 -18.33
CA ILE A 85 11.22 -22.48 -17.43
C ILE A 85 10.65 -23.84 -17.84
N PRO A 86 10.60 -24.84 -16.95
CA PRO A 86 10.04 -26.14 -17.29
C PRO A 86 8.50 -26.10 -17.30
N ALA A 87 7.91 -27.08 -17.98
CA ALA A 87 6.44 -27.25 -18.03
C ALA A 87 5.80 -27.47 -16.64
N SER A 88 6.59 -27.93 -15.65
CA SER A 88 6.16 -28.06 -14.25
C SER A 88 5.91 -26.72 -13.55
N VAL A 89 6.37 -25.61 -14.14
CA VAL A 89 6.15 -24.25 -13.64
C VAL A 89 5.12 -23.53 -14.50
N VAL A 90 5.24 -23.62 -15.83
CA VAL A 90 4.24 -23.07 -16.76
C VAL A 90 3.78 -24.17 -17.72
N PRO A 91 2.57 -24.72 -17.54
CA PRO A 91 2.05 -25.77 -18.42
C PRO A 91 1.64 -25.20 -19.78
N ALA A 92 1.54 -26.04 -20.81
CA ALA A 92 1.15 -25.58 -22.15
C ALA A 92 -0.25 -24.95 -22.20
N CYS A 93 -1.17 -25.40 -21.35
CA CYS A 93 -2.54 -24.88 -21.19
C CYS A 93 -2.63 -23.75 -20.14
N TRP A 94 -1.55 -23.02 -19.85
CA TRP A 94 -1.53 -21.97 -18.83
C TRP A 94 -2.62 -20.89 -19.03
N PHE A 95 -2.96 -20.59 -20.29
CA PHE A 95 -3.96 -19.59 -20.67
C PHE A 95 -5.40 -19.97 -20.31
N GLU A 96 -5.64 -21.25 -19.98
CA GLU A 96 -6.95 -21.73 -19.51
C GLU A 96 -7.08 -21.66 -17.98
N HIS A 97 -6.01 -21.30 -17.27
CA HIS A 97 -5.97 -21.23 -15.80
C HIS A 97 -5.85 -19.77 -15.35
N ALA A 98 -6.89 -19.28 -14.67
CA ALA A 98 -7.02 -17.85 -14.35
C ALA A 98 -6.02 -17.36 -13.30
N ASP A 99 -5.63 -18.22 -12.37
CA ASP A 99 -4.60 -17.94 -11.35
C ASP A 99 -3.21 -17.83 -11.98
N ILE A 100 -2.85 -18.78 -12.85
CA ILE A 100 -1.59 -18.78 -13.59
C ILE A 100 -1.52 -17.55 -14.51
N THR A 101 -2.59 -17.28 -15.26
CA THR A 101 -2.66 -16.13 -16.16
C THR A 101 -2.51 -14.81 -15.40
N ALA A 102 -3.23 -14.64 -14.28
CA ALA A 102 -3.14 -13.42 -13.48
C ALA A 102 -1.73 -13.20 -12.89
N GLU A 103 -1.07 -14.28 -12.45
CA GLU A 103 0.28 -14.23 -11.90
C GLU A 103 1.33 -13.87 -12.97
N LEU A 104 1.25 -14.50 -14.15
CA LEU A 104 2.11 -14.18 -15.30
C LEU A 104 1.89 -12.74 -15.77
N TYR A 105 0.64 -12.28 -15.75
CA TYR A 105 0.31 -10.92 -16.13
C TYR A 105 0.89 -9.87 -15.16
N ALA A 106 0.78 -10.12 -13.85
CA ALA A 106 1.41 -9.27 -12.84
C ALA A 106 2.93 -9.23 -13.00
N ALA A 107 3.54 -10.36 -13.35
CA ALA A 107 4.96 -10.45 -13.63
C ALA A 107 5.36 -9.63 -14.87
N ARG A 108 4.58 -9.70 -15.97
CA ARG A 108 4.75 -8.84 -17.14
C ARG A 108 4.67 -7.36 -16.79
N CYS A 109 3.70 -6.94 -15.97
CA CYS A 109 3.59 -5.55 -15.53
C CYS A 109 4.81 -5.10 -14.72
N SER A 110 5.32 -5.96 -13.83
CA SER A 110 6.52 -5.65 -13.05
C SER A 110 7.76 -5.52 -13.93
N GLU A 111 7.92 -6.38 -14.93
CA GLU A 111 9.03 -6.30 -15.87
C GLU A 111 8.90 -5.10 -16.80
N TYR A 112 7.70 -4.79 -17.30
CA TYR A 112 7.49 -3.56 -18.05
C TYR A 112 7.88 -2.32 -17.23
N LYS A 113 7.40 -2.21 -15.99
CA LYS A 113 7.62 -1.01 -15.18
C LYS A 113 9.10 -0.75 -14.89
N VAL A 114 9.89 -1.81 -14.73
CA VAL A 114 11.30 -1.68 -14.39
C VAL A 114 12.16 -1.27 -15.60
N TRP A 115 11.70 -1.54 -16.83
CA TRP A 115 12.42 -1.20 -18.06
C TRP A 115 11.84 0.02 -18.79
N GLU A 116 10.63 0.45 -18.44
CA GLU A 116 9.96 1.64 -18.99
C GLU A 116 10.81 2.92 -18.86
N GLU A 117 11.54 3.08 -17.75
CA GLU A 117 12.38 4.26 -17.50
C GLU A 117 13.53 4.41 -18.53
N ALA A 118 13.88 3.32 -19.24
CA ALA A 118 14.97 3.27 -20.22
C ALA A 118 16.32 3.82 -19.73
N ALA A 119 16.51 3.87 -18.39
CA ALA A 119 17.71 4.34 -17.73
C ALA A 119 18.40 3.20 -16.97
N PRO A 120 19.74 3.17 -16.94
CA PRO A 120 20.47 2.19 -16.14
C PRO A 120 20.20 2.44 -14.64
N GLY A 121 19.52 1.48 -14.00
CA GLY A 121 19.18 1.54 -12.59
C GLY A 121 19.35 0.19 -11.89
N LEU A 122 19.12 0.16 -10.58
CA LEU A 122 19.18 -1.06 -9.78
C LEU A 122 17.87 -1.88 -9.84
N ALA A 123 16.78 -1.27 -10.30
CA ALA A 123 15.45 -1.87 -10.32
C ALA A 123 15.39 -3.24 -11.02
N PRO A 124 16.09 -3.49 -12.15
CA PRO A 124 16.17 -4.82 -12.75
C PRO A 124 16.62 -5.92 -11.78
N MET A 125 17.62 -5.61 -10.96
CA MET A 125 18.20 -6.55 -10.00
C MET A 125 17.36 -6.64 -8.73
N THR A 126 16.96 -5.51 -8.16
CA THR A 126 16.37 -5.44 -6.82
C THR A 126 14.86 -5.68 -6.80
N ILE A 127 14.16 -5.40 -7.90
CA ILE A 127 12.72 -5.58 -8.01
C ILE A 127 12.44 -6.82 -8.86
N TRP A 128 12.77 -6.80 -10.15
CA TRP A 128 12.37 -7.89 -11.05
C TRP A 128 13.08 -9.22 -10.75
N HIS A 129 14.41 -9.25 -10.88
CA HIS A 129 15.17 -10.50 -10.74
C HIS A 129 15.12 -11.06 -9.32
N TYR A 130 15.01 -10.20 -8.32
CA TYR A 130 14.83 -10.59 -6.92
C TYR A 130 13.53 -11.39 -6.72
N HIS A 131 12.43 -11.01 -7.39
CA HIS A 131 11.14 -11.68 -7.25
C HIS A 131 10.97 -12.92 -8.15
N LEU A 132 11.83 -13.13 -9.15
CA LEU A 132 11.74 -14.27 -10.07
C LEU A 132 11.70 -15.66 -9.38
N PRO A 133 12.51 -15.96 -8.35
CA PRO A 133 12.42 -17.26 -7.66
C PRO A 133 11.07 -17.47 -6.97
N LEU A 134 10.50 -16.41 -6.40
CA LEU A 134 9.21 -16.47 -5.72
C LEU A 134 8.07 -16.66 -6.73
N LEU A 135 8.12 -15.95 -7.87
CA LEU A 135 7.21 -16.16 -9.00
C LEU A 135 7.23 -17.62 -9.47
N LYS A 136 8.43 -18.20 -9.69
CA LYS A 136 8.58 -19.60 -10.08
C LYS A 136 8.00 -20.56 -9.05
N SER A 137 8.19 -20.30 -7.76
CA SER A 137 7.64 -21.13 -6.67
C SER A 137 6.11 -21.13 -6.70
N ARG A 138 5.47 -19.95 -6.75
CA ARG A 138 4.01 -19.82 -6.79
C ARG A 138 3.41 -20.52 -8.01
N LEU A 139 4.00 -20.30 -9.19
CA LEU A 139 3.57 -20.95 -10.43
C LEU A 139 3.73 -22.48 -10.39
N ALA A 140 4.81 -22.97 -9.79
CA ALA A 140 5.00 -24.40 -9.57
C ALA A 140 3.94 -24.99 -8.64
N GLU A 141 3.55 -24.26 -7.58
CA GLU A 141 2.48 -24.67 -6.67
C GLU A 141 1.12 -24.74 -7.38
N PHE A 142 0.78 -23.70 -8.16
CA PHE A 142 -0.45 -23.69 -8.97
C PHE A 142 -0.47 -24.84 -9.97
N THR A 143 0.66 -25.12 -10.62
CA THR A 143 0.75 -26.19 -11.61
C THR A 143 0.76 -27.57 -10.97
N ALA A 144 1.37 -27.74 -9.79
CA ALA A 144 1.41 -29.00 -9.07
C ALA A 144 0.01 -29.45 -8.61
N ALA A 145 -0.88 -28.51 -8.27
CA ALA A 145 -2.29 -28.79 -8.01
C ALA A 145 -3.03 -29.37 -9.24
N ARG A 146 -2.43 -29.29 -10.44
CA ARG A 146 -3.02 -29.62 -11.74
C ARG A 146 -2.18 -30.65 -12.50
N ALA A 147 -1.87 -31.77 -11.86
CA ALA A 147 -1.00 -32.82 -12.41
C ALA A 147 -1.43 -33.35 -13.81
N SER A 148 -2.72 -33.32 -14.15
CA SER A 148 -3.23 -33.72 -15.47
C SER A 148 -2.79 -32.80 -16.60
N CYS A 149 -2.63 -31.50 -16.31
CA CYS A 149 -2.18 -30.51 -17.29
C CYS A 149 -0.74 -30.78 -17.76
N LEU A 150 0.10 -31.35 -16.89
CA LEU A 150 1.46 -31.80 -17.24
C LEU A 150 1.48 -33.02 -18.16
N GLN A 151 0.39 -33.78 -18.19
CA GLN A 151 0.21 -34.97 -19.04
C GLN A 151 -0.50 -34.64 -20.36
N GLY A 152 -0.69 -33.35 -20.67
CA GLY A 152 -1.41 -32.90 -21.86
C GLY A 152 -2.93 -33.07 -21.79
N LYS A 153 -3.49 -33.30 -20.59
CA LYS A 153 -4.94 -33.40 -20.36
C LYS A 153 -5.39 -32.20 -19.54
N HIS A 154 -5.84 -31.16 -20.24
CA HIS A 154 -6.40 -29.97 -19.59
C HIS A 154 -7.68 -30.35 -18.81
N VAL A 155 -7.80 -29.78 -17.61
CA VAL A 155 -9.00 -29.85 -16.77
C VAL A 155 -9.34 -28.41 -16.39
N PRO A 156 -10.54 -27.91 -16.74
CA PRO A 156 -10.95 -26.55 -16.41
C PRO A 156 -10.98 -26.30 -14.91
N ASP A 157 -10.66 -25.08 -14.49
CA ASP A 157 -10.74 -24.67 -13.09
C ASP A 157 -12.22 -24.64 -12.64
N GLU A 158 -12.53 -25.34 -11.55
CA GLU A 158 -13.86 -25.31 -10.95
C GLU A 158 -14.03 -24.02 -10.13
N PRO A 159 -15.13 -23.25 -10.33
CA PRO A 159 -15.36 -22.04 -9.56
C PRO A 159 -15.56 -22.38 -8.08
N VAL A 160 -14.69 -21.83 -7.23
CA VAL A 160 -14.80 -22.00 -5.77
C VAL A 160 -15.91 -21.11 -5.25
N SER A 161 -17.08 -21.67 -4.95
CA SER A 161 -18.15 -20.98 -4.22
C SER A 161 -18.04 -21.21 -2.71
N ARG A 162 -18.15 -20.16 -1.91
CA ARG A 162 -18.27 -20.25 -0.44
C ARG A 162 -19.60 -19.65 -0.01
N ALA A 163 -20.28 -20.33 0.92
CA ALA A 163 -21.46 -19.76 1.57
C ALA A 163 -20.99 -18.77 2.65
N TYR A 164 -21.34 -17.50 2.48
CA TYR A 164 -21.08 -16.46 3.47
C TYR A 164 -22.34 -16.22 4.31
N ASP A 165 -22.15 -15.92 5.59
CA ASP A 165 -23.22 -15.41 6.43
C ASP A 165 -23.47 -13.94 6.07
N GLU A 166 -24.52 -13.70 5.28
CA GLU A 166 -24.88 -12.37 4.78
C GLU A 166 -25.24 -11.40 5.92
N GLN A 167 -25.80 -11.91 7.02
CA GLN A 167 -26.16 -11.07 8.17
C GLN A 167 -24.89 -10.60 8.89
N LEU A 168 -23.93 -11.50 9.09
CA LEU A 168 -22.64 -11.15 9.67
C LEU A 168 -21.84 -10.22 8.74
N TRP A 169 -21.91 -10.45 7.42
CA TRP A 169 -21.28 -9.57 6.42
C TRP A 169 -21.85 -8.16 6.49
N GLU A 170 -23.17 -8.00 6.48
CA GLU A 170 -23.82 -6.69 6.58
C GLU A 170 -23.50 -5.97 7.89
N ALA A 171 -23.54 -6.70 9.02
CA ALA A 171 -23.14 -6.14 10.31
C ALA A 171 -21.67 -5.69 10.32
N ARG A 172 -20.78 -6.42 9.64
CA ARG A 172 -19.37 -6.04 9.50
C ARG A 172 -19.18 -4.86 8.56
N ARG A 173 -19.91 -4.81 7.44
CA ARG A 173 -19.86 -3.74 6.44
C ARG A 173 -20.31 -2.40 7.01
N ARG A 174 -21.34 -2.41 7.86
CA ARG A 174 -21.89 -1.20 8.50
C ARG A 174 -21.07 -0.72 9.69
N ARG A 175 -20.18 -1.56 10.23
CA ARG A 175 -19.35 -1.17 11.37
C ARG A 175 -18.42 -0.02 10.97
N ARG A 176 -18.59 1.13 11.62
CA ARG A 176 -17.69 2.28 11.56
C ARG A 176 -16.92 2.43 12.86
N THR A 177 -15.74 3.03 12.78
CA THR A 177 -14.97 3.49 13.94
C THR A 177 -14.81 4.99 13.81
N THR A 178 -15.31 5.72 14.81
CA THR A 178 -15.16 7.16 14.92
C THR A 178 -14.22 7.44 16.09
N THR A 179 -13.28 8.36 15.89
CA THR A 179 -12.32 8.76 16.92
C THR A 179 -12.64 10.17 17.35
N GLU A 180 -12.93 10.33 18.64
CA GLU A 180 -13.24 11.62 19.25
C GLU A 180 -12.07 12.08 20.11
N HIS A 181 -11.60 13.30 19.85
CA HIS A 181 -10.57 13.94 20.66
C HIS A 181 -11.22 14.74 21.80
N ILE A 182 -10.86 14.39 23.02
CA ILE A 182 -11.29 15.09 24.23
C ILE A 182 -10.10 15.90 24.72
N GLU A 183 -10.22 17.23 24.59
CA GLU A 183 -9.22 18.16 25.08
C GLU A 183 -9.08 18.10 26.61
N ARG A 184 -7.87 18.37 27.08
CA ARG A 184 -7.55 18.37 28.50
C ARG A 184 -8.04 19.66 29.16
N GLU A 185 -8.91 19.52 30.15
CA GLU A 185 -9.34 20.63 31.02
C GLU A 185 -8.81 20.49 32.45
N GLU A 186 -8.77 21.61 33.19
CA GLU A 186 -8.32 21.66 34.59
C GLU A 186 -9.30 21.00 35.57
N GLN A 187 -10.58 20.88 35.18
CA GLN A 187 -11.64 20.30 36.00
C GLN A 187 -11.94 18.86 35.57
N LEU A 188 -12.27 18.01 36.55
CA LEU A 188 -12.73 16.63 36.32
C LEU A 188 -14.10 16.65 35.64
N LYS A 189 -14.14 16.24 34.36
CA LYS A 189 -15.38 16.00 33.62
C LYS A 189 -15.66 14.50 33.51
N ARG A 190 -16.93 14.13 33.68
CA ARG A 190 -17.41 12.78 33.34
C ARG A 190 -17.97 12.79 31.93
N TRP A 191 -17.69 11.71 31.21
CA TRP A 191 -18.07 11.49 29.83
C TRP A 191 -18.85 10.19 29.75
N ARG A 192 -19.88 10.18 28.91
CA ARG A 192 -20.53 8.92 28.54
C ARG A 192 -20.79 8.87 27.06
N VAL A 193 -20.65 7.67 26.50
CA VAL A 193 -21.03 7.36 25.13
C VAL A 193 -22.46 6.85 25.18
N MET A 194 -23.34 7.58 24.52
CA MET A 194 -24.74 7.23 24.37
C MET A 194 -24.94 6.58 23.01
N ASP A 195 -25.55 5.40 23.01
CA ASP A 195 -26.20 4.85 21.81
C ASP A 195 -27.71 4.97 21.99
N GLN A 196 -28.31 5.92 21.26
CA GLN A 196 -29.68 6.40 21.50
C GLN A 196 -29.87 6.82 22.97
N ASP A 197 -30.65 6.05 23.73
CA ASP A 197 -30.99 6.30 25.13
C ASP A 197 -30.28 5.35 26.10
N THR A 198 -29.37 4.52 25.59
CA THR A 198 -28.60 3.58 26.40
C THR A 198 -27.18 4.08 26.59
N VAL A 199 -26.75 4.12 27.85
CA VAL A 199 -25.34 4.35 28.20
C VAL A 199 -24.55 3.12 27.78
N VAL A 200 -23.68 3.30 26.80
CA VAL A 200 -22.80 2.24 26.29
C VAL A 200 -21.52 2.17 27.09
N GLU A 201 -20.97 3.32 27.42
CA GLU A 201 -19.80 3.45 28.28
C GLU A 201 -19.87 4.76 29.06
N ASP A 202 -19.39 4.75 30.31
CA ASP A 202 -19.30 5.91 31.19
C ASP A 202 -17.90 5.92 31.81
N PHE A 203 -17.16 7.00 31.61
CA PHE A 203 -15.79 7.15 32.05
C PHE A 203 -15.51 8.59 32.49
N ALA A 204 -14.54 8.77 33.39
CA ALA A 204 -14.08 10.09 33.81
C ALA A 204 -12.74 10.40 33.13
N VAL A 205 -12.60 11.60 32.57
CA VAL A 205 -11.33 12.08 32.01
C VAL A 205 -10.85 13.24 32.88
N ALA A 206 -9.76 13.00 33.62
CA ALA A 206 -8.92 14.04 34.19
C ALA A 206 -7.49 13.52 34.27
N GLY A 207 -6.53 14.46 34.32
CA GLY A 207 -5.10 14.16 34.48
C GLY A 207 -4.85 12.98 35.44
N ARG A 208 -4.56 11.82 34.84
CA ARG A 208 -4.40 10.47 35.40
C ARG A 208 -5.51 9.97 36.35
N LYS A 209 -6.20 8.89 35.93
CA LYS A 209 -5.78 7.51 36.25
C LYS A 209 -6.49 6.50 35.35
N GLU A 210 -5.73 5.51 34.90
CA GLU A 210 -6.15 4.38 34.06
C GLU A 210 -7.40 3.70 34.64
N TRP A 211 -8.45 3.55 33.82
CA TRP A 211 -9.58 2.68 34.10
C TRP A 211 -9.67 1.60 33.01
N ALA A 212 -9.89 0.36 33.45
CA ALA A 212 -9.88 -0.84 32.64
C ALA A 212 -10.97 -0.86 31.54
N PRO A 213 -10.69 -1.46 30.38
CA PRO A 213 -11.65 -1.53 29.28
C PRO A 213 -12.87 -2.39 29.67
N SER A 214 -14.05 -1.81 29.54
CA SER A 214 -15.33 -2.52 29.47
C SER A 214 -15.44 -3.25 28.12
N PRO A 215 -16.08 -4.43 28.04
CA PRO A 215 -16.22 -5.11 26.77
C PRO A 215 -17.34 -4.45 25.96
N THR A 216 -16.90 -3.83 24.86
CA THR A 216 -17.62 -3.69 23.59
C THR A 216 -18.49 -2.45 23.45
N THR A 217 -17.90 -1.38 22.87
CA THR A 217 -18.40 -0.56 21.74
C THR A 217 -17.61 0.76 21.70
N ALA A 218 -17.20 1.29 22.86
CA ALA A 218 -16.21 2.36 22.96
C ALA A 218 -14.97 1.88 23.74
N ARG A 219 -13.82 2.51 23.49
CA ARG A 219 -12.58 2.28 24.23
C ARG A 219 -11.77 3.58 24.30
N ILE A 220 -11.11 3.82 25.43
CA ILE A 220 -10.06 4.84 25.52
C ILE A 220 -8.82 4.28 24.83
N ALA A 221 -8.48 4.83 23.66
CA ALA A 221 -7.40 4.31 22.82
C ALA A 221 -6.03 4.82 23.26
N ALA A 222 -5.97 6.06 23.76
CA ALA A 222 -4.75 6.63 24.35
C ALA A 222 -5.09 7.81 25.28
N THR A 223 -4.25 8.01 26.28
CA THR A 223 -4.20 9.25 27.08
C THR A 223 -2.78 9.79 27.04
N THR A 224 -2.53 10.90 26.36
CA THR A 224 -1.21 11.55 26.37
C THR A 224 -1.18 12.64 27.45
N LEU A 225 -0.01 12.85 28.04
CA LEU A 225 0.19 13.89 29.08
C LEU A 225 -0.02 15.31 28.55
N ALA A 226 0.03 15.52 27.24
CA ALA A 226 -0.04 16.83 26.59
C ALA A 226 -1.44 17.17 26.04
N ASP A 227 -2.17 16.19 25.47
CA ASP A 227 -3.26 16.52 24.53
C ASP A 227 -4.66 16.08 24.99
N GLY A 228 -4.76 15.24 26.03
CA GLY A 228 -6.05 14.78 26.57
C GLY A 228 -6.29 13.29 26.34
N ALA A 229 -7.53 12.91 26.01
CA ALA A 229 -7.94 11.53 25.80
C ALA A 229 -8.50 11.31 24.38
N LEU A 230 -8.05 10.24 23.73
CA LEU A 230 -8.61 9.75 22.48
C LEU A 230 -9.60 8.63 22.80
N VAL A 231 -10.85 8.82 22.40
CA VAL A 231 -11.91 7.83 22.56
C VAL A 231 -12.26 7.29 21.19
N GLU A 232 -12.05 5.99 21.01
CA GLU A 232 -12.46 5.28 19.81
C GLU A 232 -13.81 4.63 20.07
N ILE A 233 -14.79 4.94 19.22
CA ILE A 233 -16.15 4.41 19.31
C ILE A 233 -16.43 3.63 18.04
N THR A 234 -16.68 2.33 18.20
CA THR A 234 -17.07 1.42 17.11
C THR A 234 -18.58 1.26 17.10
N HIS A 235 -19.26 1.65 16.03
CA HIS A 235 -20.72 1.67 15.98
C HIS A 235 -21.28 1.25 14.61
N ASP A 236 -22.59 1.09 14.53
CA ASP A 236 -23.31 0.90 13.27
C ASP A 236 -23.42 2.25 12.52
N GLN A 237 -23.09 2.27 11.24
CA GLN A 237 -23.19 3.45 10.37
C GLN A 237 -24.57 4.11 10.42
N ASP A 238 -25.65 3.32 10.46
CA ASP A 238 -27.02 3.85 10.45
C ASP A 238 -27.43 4.43 11.81
N ARG A 239 -26.60 4.24 12.83
CA ARG A 239 -26.89 4.60 14.21
C ARG A 239 -25.63 5.14 14.92
N PRO A 240 -25.20 6.37 14.59
CA PRO A 240 -24.04 6.97 15.21
C PRO A 240 -24.33 7.28 16.69
N PRO A 241 -23.45 6.85 17.61
CA PRO A 241 -23.53 7.22 19.01
C PRO A 241 -23.11 8.69 19.16
N HIS A 242 -23.50 9.30 20.27
CA HIS A 242 -23.10 10.65 20.62
C HIS A 242 -22.45 10.70 22.01
N LEU A 243 -21.55 11.67 22.19
CA LEU A 243 -20.91 11.92 23.47
C LEU A 243 -21.74 12.92 24.28
N GLU A 244 -21.86 12.65 25.57
CA GLU A 244 -22.37 13.61 26.55
C GLU A 244 -21.32 13.87 27.61
N GLU A 245 -21.19 15.14 27.99
CA GLU A 245 -20.30 15.58 29.07
C GLU A 245 -21.11 16.00 30.30
N SER A 246 -20.48 15.91 31.48
CA SER A 246 -21.04 16.39 32.74
C SER A 246 -19.99 17.16 33.53
N THR A 247 -20.36 18.39 33.93
CA THR A 247 -19.53 19.30 34.73
C THR A 247 -19.82 19.22 36.23
N ASP A 248 -20.88 18.52 36.64
CA ASP A 248 -21.38 18.47 38.02
C ASP A 248 -21.29 17.06 38.63
N SER A 249 -20.26 16.31 38.26
CA SER A 249 -19.99 14.94 38.77
C SER A 249 -20.96 13.86 38.27
N GLY A 250 -21.73 14.11 37.22
CA GLY A 250 -22.66 13.15 36.59
C GLY A 250 -24.14 13.39 36.92
N THR A 251 -24.49 14.58 37.43
CA THR A 251 -25.85 14.91 37.87
C THR A 251 -26.66 15.59 36.75
N SER A 252 -25.99 16.29 35.85
CA SER A 252 -26.52 16.83 34.60
C SER A 252 -25.59 16.50 33.43
N TRP A 253 -26.18 16.24 32.27
CA TRP A 253 -25.46 15.79 31.07
C TRP A 253 -25.82 16.69 29.88
N THR A 254 -24.82 17.13 29.14
CA THR A 254 -24.96 17.95 27.93
C THR A 254 -24.40 17.21 26.74
N ARG A 255 -25.22 17.05 25.70
CA ARG A 255 -24.79 16.44 24.42
C ARG A 255 -23.80 17.36 23.72
N ARG A 256 -22.66 16.79 23.31
CA ARG A 256 -21.71 17.47 22.43
C ARG A 256 -22.24 17.37 21.00
N GLU A 257 -22.38 18.50 20.32
CA GLU A 257 -22.58 18.48 18.87
C GLU A 257 -21.27 17.99 18.24
N ALA A 258 -21.35 17.06 17.30
CA ALA A 258 -20.18 16.59 16.57
C ALA A 258 -19.50 17.82 15.97
N ALA A 259 -18.20 17.99 16.22
CA ALA A 259 -17.46 19.07 15.58
C ALA A 259 -17.59 18.88 14.07
N GLU A 260 -18.13 19.87 13.36
CA GLU A 260 -18.16 19.84 11.90
C GLU A 260 -16.71 19.65 11.41
N GLU A 261 -16.46 18.56 10.69
CA GLU A 261 -15.18 18.34 10.00
C GLU A 261 -14.95 19.50 9.01
N THR A 262 -14.02 20.39 9.33
CA THR A 262 -13.39 21.32 8.38
C THR A 262 -12.15 20.72 7.75
#